data_AF-A0A0G0DWU6-F1
#
_entry.id   AF-A0A0G0DWU6-F1
#
_cell.length_a   1.000
_cell.length_b   1.000
_cell.length_c   1.000
_cell.angle_alpha   90.00
_cell.angle_beta   90.00
_cell.angle_gamma   90.00
#
_symmetry.space_group_name_H-M   'P 1'
#
loop_
_entity.id
_entity.type
_entity.pdbx_description
1 polymer ?
#
loop_
_entity_poly.entity_id
_entity_poly.type
_entity_poly.pdbx_seq_one_letter_code
_entity_poly.pdbx_strand_id
1 'polypeptide(L)'
;MEKKSFKVSYDSDEDIISLHSEGAKSKFSFDLELPKGDVVIDYGFDGSVVGLEFFNASNYFPFLKKVKNSTKLNGRFSVQYGRNWAQISFTISAPGIPNQVNNSIISPYNKRMILSH
;
A
#
# COMPACT_ATOMS: atom_id res chain seq x y z
N MET A 1 -4.20 18.60 5.27
CA MET A 1 -3.86 17.22 4.84
C MET A 1 -5.12 16.39 5.00
N GLU A 2 -5.84 16.08 3.92
CA GLU A 2 -7.04 15.26 3.99
C GLU A 2 -6.67 13.82 4.35
N LYS A 3 -7.28 13.29 5.41
CA LYS A 3 -7.20 11.87 5.75
C LYS A 3 -8.19 11.13 4.85
N LYS A 4 -7.72 10.58 3.73
CA LYS A 4 -8.52 9.64 2.94
C LYS A 4 -8.76 8.36 3.77
N SER A 5 -9.99 7.83 3.73
CA SER A 5 -10.32 6.55 4.35
C SER A 5 -9.77 5.43 3.46
N PHE A 6 -8.98 4.54 4.05
CA PHE A 6 -8.37 3.41 3.36
C PHE A 6 -8.92 2.12 3.94
N LYS A 7 -9.30 1.20 3.05
CA LYS A 7 -9.63 -0.16 3.42
C LYS A 7 -8.35 -0.99 3.38
N VAL A 8 -8.15 -1.77 4.44
CA VAL A 8 -7.09 -2.79 4.49
C VAL A 8 -7.73 -4.16 4.45
N SER A 9 -7.26 -4.99 3.53
CA SER A 9 -7.61 -6.41 3.46
C SER A 9 -6.32 -7.23 3.53
N TYR A 10 -6.41 -8.37 4.21
CA TYR A 10 -5.36 -9.38 4.23
C TYR A 10 -5.97 -10.70 3.80
N ASP A 11 -5.43 -11.26 2.73
CA ASP A 11 -5.67 -12.62 2.29
C ASP A 11 -4.52 -13.48 2.82
N SER A 12 -4.82 -14.36 3.78
CA SER A 12 -3.79 -15.23 4.37
C SER A 12 -3.40 -16.40 3.49
N ASP A 13 -4.30 -16.81 2.61
CA ASP A 13 -4.11 -18.02 1.81
C ASP A 13 -3.09 -17.72 0.71
N GLU A 14 -3.15 -16.50 0.17
CA GLU A 14 -2.19 -15.97 -0.81
C GLU A 14 -1.07 -15.12 -0.18
N ASP A 15 -1.14 -14.83 1.12
CA ASP A 15 -0.25 -13.91 1.87
C ASP A 15 -0.14 -12.51 1.20
N ILE A 16 -1.30 -11.91 0.89
CA ILE A 16 -1.41 -10.60 0.24
C ILE A 16 -2.10 -9.60 1.16
N ILE A 17 -1.48 -8.42 1.33
CA ILE A 17 -2.15 -7.25 1.91
C ILE A 17 -2.45 -6.24 0.82
N SER A 18 -3.69 -5.74 0.80
CA SER A 18 -4.07 -4.59 -0.03
C SER A 18 -4.50 -3.43 0.85
N LEU A 19 -3.98 -2.22 0.57
CA LEU A 19 -4.45 -0.95 1.11
C LEU A 19 -5.00 -0.16 -0.06
N HIS A 20 -6.30 0.17 -0.04
CA HIS A 20 -6.91 0.88 -1.16
C HIS A 20 -7.83 2.01 -0.69
N SER A 21 -7.79 3.14 -1.39
CA SER A 21 -8.69 4.28 -1.17
C SER A 21 -10.12 3.87 -1.51
N GLU A 22 -11.05 3.99 -0.56
CA GLU A 22 -12.45 3.67 -0.84
C GLU A 22 -13.01 4.58 -1.94
N GLY A 23 -13.66 3.99 -2.96
CA GLY A 23 -14.26 4.70 -4.08
C GLY A 23 -13.27 5.22 -5.15
N ALA A 24 -11.96 5.06 -4.96
CA ALA A 24 -10.99 5.36 -6.01
C ALA A 24 -10.99 4.27 -7.08
N LYS A 25 -10.58 4.62 -8.30
CA LYS A 25 -10.33 3.65 -9.37
C LYS A 25 -8.86 3.73 -9.74
N SER A 26 -8.20 2.58 -9.83
CA SER A 26 -6.88 2.46 -10.45
C SER A 26 -7.00 2.66 -11.96
N LYS A 27 -6.01 3.33 -12.54
CA LYS A 27 -5.81 3.48 -13.98
C LYS A 27 -4.70 2.55 -14.47
N PHE A 28 -3.61 2.45 -13.72
CA PHE A 28 -2.50 1.55 -13.97
C PHE A 28 -1.75 1.27 -12.65
N SER A 29 -0.92 0.26 -12.68
CA SER A 29 -0.14 -0.20 -11.52
C SER A 29 1.34 -0.30 -11.87
N PHE A 30 2.21 -0.09 -10.88
CA PHE A 30 3.65 -0.30 -11.00
C PHE A 30 4.11 -1.35 -10.00
N ASP A 31 4.83 -2.35 -10.50
CA ASP A 31 5.41 -3.41 -9.69
C ASP A 31 6.83 -3.01 -9.27
N LEU A 32 7.12 -3.17 -7.99
CA LEU A 32 8.43 -2.96 -7.40
C LEU A 32 8.88 -4.25 -6.74
N GLU A 33 9.87 -4.89 -7.36
CA GLU A 33 10.59 -6.01 -6.74
C GLU A 33 11.44 -5.48 -5.58
N LEU A 34 11.16 -5.99 -4.38
CA LEU A 34 11.86 -5.58 -3.16
C LEU A 34 12.37 -6.81 -2.41
N PRO A 35 13.44 -6.69 -1.59
CA PRO A 35 14.08 -7.84 -0.95
C PRO A 35 13.18 -8.67 -0.02
N LYS A 36 12.02 -8.14 0.39
CA LYS A 36 11.08 -8.79 1.29
C LYS A 36 9.80 -9.29 0.59
N GLY A 37 9.73 -9.17 -0.73
CA GLY A 37 8.56 -9.52 -1.56
C GLY A 37 8.20 -8.37 -2.50
N ASP A 38 7.20 -8.55 -3.34
CA ASP A 38 6.86 -7.55 -4.35
C ASP A 38 5.80 -6.58 -3.84
N VAL A 39 5.87 -5.33 -4.30
CA VAL A 39 4.88 -4.31 -3.98
C VAL A 39 4.33 -3.73 -5.26
N VAL A 40 3.01 -3.75 -5.39
CA VAL A 40 2.28 -3.13 -6.50
C VAL A 40 1.71 -1.80 -6.02
N ILE A 41 1.87 -0.76 -6.81
CA ILE A 41 1.41 0.59 -6.51
C ILE A 41 0.37 1.01 -7.54
N ASP A 42 -0.86 1.23 -7.09
CA ASP A 42 -1.95 1.66 -7.95
C ASP A 42 -2.04 3.17 -8.04
N TYR A 43 -2.13 3.67 -9.27
CA TYR A 43 -2.30 5.10 -9.55
C TYR A 43 -3.68 5.36 -10.14
N GLY A 44 -4.37 6.35 -9.60
CA GLY A 44 -5.63 6.85 -10.12
C GLY A 44 -5.45 7.71 -11.37
N PHE A 45 -6.58 8.07 -11.97
CA PHE A 45 -6.63 8.87 -13.20
C PHE A 45 -6.04 10.29 -13.07
N ASP A 46 -6.02 10.84 -11.86
CA ASP A 46 -5.40 12.13 -11.55
C ASP A 46 -3.89 12.01 -11.25
N GLY A 47 -3.35 10.80 -11.30
CA GLY A 47 -1.98 10.46 -10.92
C GLY A 47 -1.74 10.46 -9.42
N SER A 48 -2.79 10.42 -8.59
CA SER A 48 -2.61 10.11 -7.17
C SER A 48 -2.40 8.61 -6.97
N VAL A 49 -1.56 8.22 -6.01
CA VAL A 49 -1.50 6.84 -5.52
C VAL A 49 -2.79 6.55 -4.77
N VAL A 50 -3.51 5.54 -5.22
CA VAL A 50 -4.82 5.14 -4.69
C VAL A 50 -4.77 3.81 -3.96
N GLY A 51 -3.75 2.99 -4.23
CA GLY A 51 -3.60 1.67 -3.62
C GLY A 51 -2.16 1.19 -3.52
N LEU A 52 -1.97 0.21 -2.63
CA LEU A 52 -0.75 -0.56 -2.44
C LEU A 52 -1.14 -2.02 -2.24
N GLU A 53 -0.43 -2.93 -2.89
CA GLU A 53 -0.54 -4.37 -2.64
C GLU A 53 0.83 -4.94 -2.30
N PHE A 54 0.89 -5.75 -1.25
CA PHE A 54 2.11 -6.39 -0.76
C PHE A 54 1.98 -7.88 -0.96
N PHE A 55 2.84 -8.46 -1.78
CA PHE A 55 2.98 -9.90 -1.96
C PHE A 55 3.99 -10.45 -0.95
N ASN A 56 3.75 -11.68 -0.47
CA ASN A 56 4.47 -12.24 0.67
C ASN A 56 4.41 -11.28 1.89
N ALA A 57 3.22 -10.74 2.16
CA ALA A 57 2.99 -9.68 3.13
C ALA A 57 3.56 -10.04 4.52
N SER A 58 3.54 -11.31 4.91
CA SER A 58 4.09 -11.79 6.18
C SER A 58 5.60 -11.58 6.34
N ASN A 59 6.35 -11.36 5.26
CA ASN A 59 7.77 -10.98 5.30
C ASN A 59 7.96 -9.48 5.61
N TYR A 60 7.03 -8.64 5.16
CA TYR A 60 6.98 -7.22 5.49
C TYR A 60 6.42 -6.98 6.88
N PHE A 61 5.43 -7.77 7.25
CA PHE A 61 4.60 -7.62 8.43
C PHE A 61 4.59 -8.93 9.23
N PRO A 62 5.66 -9.26 9.98
CA PRO A 62 5.78 -10.54 10.66
C PRO A 62 4.64 -10.87 11.64
N PHE A 63 3.90 -9.86 12.11
CA PHE A 63 2.73 -10.06 12.95
C PHE A 63 1.59 -10.81 12.23
N LEU A 64 1.56 -10.79 10.89
CA LEU A 64 0.53 -11.48 10.10
C LEU A 64 0.58 -13.00 10.27
N LYS A 65 1.75 -13.56 10.59
CA LYS A 65 1.89 -14.99 10.91
C LYS A 65 1.11 -15.42 12.17
N LYS A 66 0.60 -14.45 12.94
CA LYS A 66 -0.09 -14.66 14.22
C LYS A 66 -1.53 -14.14 14.22
N VAL A 67 -1.97 -13.45 13.16
CA VAL A 67 -3.36 -12.96 13.06
C VAL A 67 -4.23 -13.99 12.36
N LYS A 68 -5.52 -14.03 12.71
CA LYS A 68 -6.51 -14.86 12.00
C LYS A 68 -7.06 -14.07 10.82
N ASN A 69 -7.62 -14.73 9.82
CA ASN A 69 -8.21 -14.07 8.64
C ASN A 69 -9.34 -13.11 9.03
N SER A 70 -10.04 -13.40 10.13
CA SER A 70 -11.09 -12.54 10.68
C SER A 70 -10.58 -11.29 11.40
N THR A 71 -9.26 -11.14 11.60
CA THR A 71 -8.67 -10.00 12.29
C THR A 71 -8.75 -8.76 11.41
N LYS A 72 -9.51 -7.75 11.85
CA LYS A 72 -9.53 -6.44 11.18
C LYS A 72 -8.17 -5.77 11.33
N LEU A 73 -7.51 -5.49 10.22
CA LEU A 73 -6.29 -4.68 10.18
C LEU A 73 -6.64 -3.20 10.04
N ASN A 74 -5.75 -2.35 10.52
CA ASN A 74 -5.79 -0.91 10.31
C ASN A 74 -4.62 -0.49 9.44
N GLY A 75 -4.86 0.42 8.52
CA GLY A 75 -3.82 0.96 7.64
C GLY A 75 -3.92 2.45 7.52
N ARG A 76 -2.77 3.08 7.34
CA ARG A 76 -2.65 4.48 6.97
C ARG A 76 -1.52 4.60 5.98
N PHE A 77 -1.63 5.50 5.03
CA PHE A 77 -0.46 5.97 4.32
C PHE A 77 -0.56 7.46 3.98
N SER A 78 0.59 8.05 3.72
CA SER A 78 0.74 9.39 3.18
C SER A 78 1.66 9.32 1.97
N VAL A 79 1.46 10.24 1.03
CA VAL A 79 2.26 10.30 -0.18
C VAL A 79 2.84 11.68 -0.32
N GLN A 80 4.15 11.74 -0.52
CA GLN A 80 4.87 12.94 -0.90
C GLN A 80 5.33 12.79 -2.35
N TYR A 81 4.90 13.71 -3.20
CA TYR A 81 5.28 13.71 -4.61
C TYR A 81 6.46 14.65 -4.82
N GLY A 82 7.50 14.14 -5.48
CA GLY A 82 8.58 14.92 -6.05
C GLY A 82 8.37 15.17 -7.56
N ARG A 83 9.42 15.64 -8.22
CA ARG A 83 9.39 15.93 -9.67
C ARG A 83 9.23 14.67 -10.52
N ASN A 84 9.91 13.59 -10.11
CA ASN A 84 9.98 12.32 -10.84
C ASN A 84 9.84 11.08 -9.93
N TRP A 85 9.38 11.27 -8.69
CA TRP A 85 9.25 10.21 -7.69
C TRP A 85 8.03 10.45 -6.79
N ALA A 86 7.52 9.39 -6.20
CA ALA A 86 6.52 9.43 -5.14
C ALA A 86 7.03 8.61 -3.95
N GLN A 87 7.14 9.24 -2.78
CA GLN A 87 7.44 8.54 -1.53
C GLN A 87 6.14 8.22 -0.84
N ILE A 88 5.89 6.94 -0.62
CA ILE A 88 4.68 6.43 0.00
C ILE A 88 5.06 5.90 1.36
N SER A 89 4.64 6.59 2.41
CA SER A 89 4.89 6.20 3.80
C SER A 89 3.63 5.56 4.36
N PHE A 90 3.73 4.34 4.88
CA PHE A 90 2.58 3.58 5.34
C PHE A 90 2.79 2.97 6.73
N THR A 91 1.67 2.76 7.41
CA THR A 91 1.55 2.11 8.69
C THR A 91 0.50 1.02 8.59
N ILE A 92 0.82 -0.20 8.99
CA ILE A 92 -0.16 -1.28 9.18
C ILE A 92 -0.09 -1.77 10.61
N SER A 93 -1.26 -1.96 11.22
CA SER A 93 -1.40 -2.49 12.58
C SER A 93 -2.58 -3.43 12.72
N ALA A 94 -2.53 -4.28 13.74
CA ALA A 94 -3.62 -5.15 14.14
C ALA A 94 -4.02 -4.84 15.60
N PRO A 95 -5.32 -4.92 15.97
CA PRO A 95 -5.77 -4.74 17.33
C PRO A 95 -5.05 -5.68 18.30
N GLY A 96 -4.56 -5.14 19.42
CA GLY A 96 -3.87 -5.94 20.44
C GLY A 96 -2.44 -6.35 20.09
N ILE A 97 -1.89 -5.93 18.94
CA ILE A 97 -0.49 -6.17 18.59
C ILE A 97 0.32 -4.88 18.78
N PRO A 98 1.28 -4.84 19.72
CA PRO A 98 1.99 -3.61 20.10
C PRO A 98 2.94 -3.06 19.02
N ASN A 99 3.24 -3.85 17.99
CA ASN A 99 4.22 -3.50 16.96
C ASN A 99 3.52 -3.18 15.64
N GLN A 100 3.14 -1.92 15.47
CA GLN A 100 2.80 -1.38 14.15
C GLN A 100 4.05 -1.37 13.26
N VAL A 101 3.90 -1.72 11.99
CA VAL A 101 4.99 -1.61 11.02
C VAL A 101 4.84 -0.29 10.30
N ASN A 102 5.85 0.57 10.45
CA ASN A 102 5.97 1.84 9.75
C ASN A 102 7.10 1.72 8.73
N ASN A 103 6.79 1.96 7.46
CA ASN A 103 7.80 1.89 6.40
C ASN A 103 7.48 2.88 5.28
N SER A 104 8.42 3.07 4.36
CA SER A 104 8.21 3.89 3.17
C SER A 104 8.87 3.28 1.94
N ILE A 105 8.20 3.41 0.80
CA ILE A 105 8.72 3.00 -0.51
C ILE A 105 8.81 4.24 -1.39
N ILE A 106 9.85 4.30 -2.23
CA ILE A 106 9.99 5.32 -3.26
C ILE A 106 9.69 4.66 -4.61
N SER A 107 8.68 5.18 -5.29
CA SER A 107 8.30 4.75 -6.63
C SER A 107 8.67 5.80 -7.67
N PRO A 108 9.14 5.41 -8.87
CA PRO A 108 9.21 6.31 -10.00
C PRO A 108 7.83 6.93 -10.28
N TYR A 109 7.79 8.25 -10.49
CA TYR A 109 6.53 8.96 -10.73
C TYR A 109 6.71 10.00 -11.83
N ASN A 110 6.09 9.81 -12.98
CA ASN A 110 6.07 10.84 -14.02
C ASN A 110 4.63 11.25 -14.32
N LYS A 111 4.17 12.34 -13.69
CA LYS A 111 2.81 12.87 -13.86
C LYS A 111 2.38 13.03 -15.32
N ARG A 112 3.30 13.33 -16.24
CA ARG A 112 2.98 13.47 -17.66
C ARG A 112 2.64 12.13 -18.32
N MET A 113 3.39 11.06 -18.01
CA MET A 113 3.08 9.71 -18.52
C MET A 113 1.73 9.19 -17.99
N ILE A 114 1.40 9.54 -16.75
CA ILE A 114 0.17 9.10 -16.08
C ILE A 114 -1.08 9.68 -16.75
N LEU A 115 -1.01 10.95 -17.16
CA LEU A 115 -2.17 11.65 -17.74
C LEU A 115 -2.35 11.42 -19.24
N SER A 116 -1.37 10.86 -19.95
CA SER A 116 -1.39 10.73 -21.41
C SER A 116 -1.88 9.40 -21.97
N HIS A 117 -2.26 8.44 -21.11
CA HIS A 117 -2.74 7.10 -21.51
C HIS A 117 -4.25 6.94 -21.35
#